data_AF-A0A7K6E1P7-F1
#
_entry.id   AF-A0A7K6E1P7-F1
#
_cell.length_a   1.000
_cell.length_b   1.000
_cell.length_c   1.000
_cell.angle_alpha   90.00
_cell.angle_beta   90.00
_cell.angle_gamma   90.00
#
_symmetry.space_group_name_H-M   'P 1'
#
loop_
_entity.id
_entity.type
_entity.pdbx_description
1 polymer ?
#
loop_
_entity_poly.entity_id
_entity_poly.type
_entity_poly.pdbx_seq_one_letter_code
_entity_poly.pdbx_strand_id
1 'polypeptide(L)'
;IAKGNRRADSLAVPVITQSLPDMFAQAKLCHQLYDQHASALVRMFRLMREQAKAIISTCPSCCQDQLPSYYLGVNPRGLESCQIWQMDITHIAEFGWKKFAHVSIDTSSGAMHATAH
;
A
#
# COMPACT_ATOMS: atom_id res chain seq x y z
N ILE A 1 4.04 54.27 30.39
CA ILE A 1 3.94 53.73 29.00
C ILE A 1 4.18 52.20 28.95
N ALA A 2 5.11 51.62 29.72
CA ALA A 2 5.44 50.18 29.64
C ALA A 2 4.41 49.17 30.20
N LYS A 3 3.51 49.57 31.12
CA LYS A 3 2.56 48.64 31.77
C LYS A 3 1.36 48.28 30.88
N GLY A 4 0.98 49.21 29.99
CA GLY A 4 -0.09 49.01 29.00
C GLY A 4 0.34 48.03 27.90
N ASN A 5 1.56 48.17 27.39
CA ASN A 5 2.11 47.27 26.36
C ASN A 5 2.18 45.82 26.83
N ARG A 6 2.63 45.55 28.07
CA ARG A 6 2.62 44.16 28.59
C ARG A 6 1.23 43.53 28.62
N ARG A 7 0.20 44.34 28.88
CA ARG A 7 -1.20 43.87 28.93
C ARG A 7 -1.75 43.66 27.52
N ALA A 8 -1.40 44.54 26.57
CA ALA A 8 -1.69 44.36 25.15
C ALA A 8 -1.00 43.12 24.57
N ASP A 9 0.29 42.90 24.88
CA ASP A 9 1.06 41.74 24.47
C ASP A 9 0.48 40.45 25.06
N SER A 10 0.10 40.44 26.35
CA SER A 10 -0.52 39.26 26.98
C SER A 10 -1.89 38.89 26.39
N LEU A 11 -2.61 39.86 25.83
CA LEU A 11 -3.91 39.67 25.18
C LEU A 11 -3.78 39.40 23.68
N ALA A 12 -2.63 39.68 23.07
CA ALA A 12 -2.31 39.36 21.67
C ALA A 12 -1.77 37.92 21.50
N VAL A 13 -1.09 37.39 22.52
CA VAL A 13 -0.51 36.02 22.51
C VAL A 13 -1.55 34.90 22.31
N PRO A 14 -2.79 34.95 22.84
CA PRO A 14 -3.82 33.94 22.56
C PRO A 14 -4.41 34.04 21.15
N VAL A 15 -4.29 35.17 20.47
CA VAL A 15 -4.88 35.40 19.13
C VAL A 15 -3.92 34.93 18.02
N ILE A 16 -2.61 35.06 18.24
CA ILE A 16 -1.60 34.60 17.28
C ILE A 16 -1.51 33.07 17.24
N THR A 17 -1.77 32.37 18.36
CA THR A 17 -1.78 30.90 18.39
C THR A 17 -3.07 30.27 17.87
N GLN A 18 -4.16 31.03 17.78
CA GLN A 18 -5.44 30.56 17.21
C GLN A 18 -5.48 30.59 15.68
N SER A 19 -4.49 31.22 15.01
CA SER A 19 -4.51 31.48 13.57
C SER A 19 -3.35 30.85 12.79
N LEU A 20 -2.47 30.08 13.42
CA LEU A 20 -1.65 29.13 12.68
C LEU A 20 -2.54 27.92 12.38
N PRO A 21 -2.95 27.67 11.12
CA PRO A 21 -3.59 26.42 10.81
C PRO A 21 -2.58 25.33 11.17
N ASP A 22 -2.98 24.38 12.01
CA ASP A 22 -2.20 23.17 12.19
C ASP A 22 -2.05 22.55 10.79
N MET A 23 -0.83 22.64 10.24
CA MET A 23 -0.52 22.21 8.88
C MET A 23 -0.89 20.75 8.67
N PHE A 24 -0.85 19.95 9.73
CA PHE A 24 -1.26 18.55 9.70
C PHE A 24 -2.79 18.40 9.63
N ALA A 25 -3.55 19.14 10.42
CA ALA A 25 -5.01 19.19 10.32
C ALA A 25 -5.49 19.71 8.96
N GLN A 26 -4.84 20.74 8.41
CA GLN A 26 -5.17 21.27 7.09
C GLN A 26 -4.85 20.28 5.98
N ALA A 27 -3.72 19.56 6.08
CA ALA A 27 -3.38 18.49 5.15
C ALA A 27 -4.38 17.33 5.18
N LYS A 28 -4.89 16.96 6.37
CA LYS A 28 -5.97 15.97 6.50
C LYS A 28 -7.24 16.41 5.78
N LEU A 29 -7.68 17.65 5.99
CA LEU A 29 -8.86 18.20 5.30
C LEU A 29 -8.65 18.26 3.78
N CYS A 30 -7.47 18.69 3.34
CA CYS A 30 -7.14 18.74 1.91
C CYS A 30 -7.17 17.34 1.27
N HIS A 31 -6.61 16.35 1.94
CA HIS A 31 -6.67 14.97 1.48
C HIS A 31 -8.12 14.43 1.45
N GLN A 32 -8.92 14.68 2.49
CA GLN A 32 -10.33 14.27 2.53
C GLN A 32 -11.19 14.87 1.42
N LEU A 33 -10.86 16.09 0.97
CA LEU A 33 -11.63 16.80 -0.04
C LEU A 33 -11.20 16.51 -1.48
N TYR A 34 -9.92 16.18 -1.70
CA TYR A 34 -9.31 16.15 -3.03
C TYR A 34 -8.44 14.91 -3.30
N ASP A 35 -8.38 13.96 -2.37
CA ASP A 35 -7.60 12.72 -2.45
C ASP A 35 -6.14 12.93 -2.87
N GLN A 36 -5.53 14.04 -2.40
CA GLN A 36 -4.16 14.42 -2.77
C GLN A 36 -3.15 13.35 -2.37
N HIS A 37 -2.24 12.99 -3.29
CA HIS A 37 -1.17 12.03 -3.03
C HIS A 37 -0.16 12.52 -1.98
N ALA A 38 0.58 11.58 -1.38
CA ALA A 38 1.54 11.86 -0.30
C ALA A 38 2.58 12.93 -0.67
N SER A 39 3.08 12.89 -1.90
CA SER A 39 4.07 13.84 -2.42
C SER A 39 3.51 15.26 -2.50
N ALA A 40 2.23 15.41 -2.87
CA ALA A 40 1.56 16.70 -2.92
C ALA A 40 1.40 17.28 -1.50
N LEU A 41 1.00 16.46 -0.52
CA LEU A 41 0.88 16.88 0.87
C LEU A 41 2.23 17.31 1.48
N VAL A 42 3.30 16.57 1.20
CA VAL A 42 4.67 16.94 1.61
C VAL A 42 5.05 18.32 1.07
N ARG A 43 4.81 18.58 -0.22
CA ARG A 43 5.20 19.83 -0.86
C ARG A 43 4.33 21.02 -0.43
N MET A 44 3.02 20.83 -0.35
CA MET A 44 2.05 21.89 -0.05
C MET A 44 2.08 22.29 1.42
N PHE A 45 2.15 21.30 2.31
CA PHE A 45 2.06 21.53 3.75
C PHE A 45 3.39 21.43 4.49
N ARG A 46 4.51 21.23 3.75
CA ARG A 46 5.86 21.06 4.30
C ARG A 46 5.93 19.95 5.36
N LEU A 47 5.14 18.89 5.17
CA LEU A 47 5.09 17.75 6.07
C LEU A 47 6.27 16.80 5.83
N MET A 48 6.65 16.03 6.85
CA MET A 48 7.52 14.87 6.63
C MET A 48 6.79 13.79 5.84
N ARG A 49 7.54 13.02 5.05
CA ARG A 49 6.97 11.93 4.24
C ARG A 49 6.16 10.94 5.07
N GLU A 50 6.62 10.62 6.27
CA GLU A 50 5.91 9.72 7.19
C GLU A 50 4.59 10.31 7.71
N GLN A 51 4.53 11.63 7.94
CA GLN A 51 3.29 12.30 8.31
C GLN A 51 2.27 12.28 7.16
N ALA A 52 2.71 12.50 5.93
CA ALA A 52 1.84 12.42 4.75
C ALA A 52 1.34 10.98 4.51
N LYS A 53 2.18 9.96 4.71
CA LYS A 53 1.76 8.56 4.67
C LYS A 53 0.72 8.25 5.74
N ALA A 54 0.91 8.74 6.97
CA ALA A 54 -0.03 8.54 8.07
C ALA A 54 -1.43 9.12 7.77
N ILE A 55 -1.49 10.29 7.10
CA ILE A 55 -2.76 10.89 6.67
C ILE A 55 -3.49 9.94 5.70
N ILE A 56 -2.78 9.43 4.69
CA ILE A 56 -3.36 8.55 3.66
C ILE A 56 -3.74 7.19 4.25
N SER A 57 -2.92 6.61 5.14
CA SER A 57 -3.22 5.32 5.77
C SER A 57 -4.42 5.37 6.71
N THR A 58 -4.80 6.56 7.19
CA THR A 58 -6.03 6.75 7.98
C THR A 58 -7.25 7.04 7.12
N CYS A 59 -7.09 7.23 5.80
CA CYS A 59 -8.20 7.50 4.89
C CYS A 59 -8.91 6.19 4.49
N PRO A 60 -10.20 6.00 4.83
CA PRO A 60 -10.92 4.76 4.54
C PRO A 60 -11.01 4.46 3.04
N SER A 61 -11.21 5.49 2.21
CA SER A 61 -11.28 5.36 0.75
C SER A 61 -9.94 4.91 0.16
N CYS A 62 -8.84 5.51 0.61
CA CYS A 62 -7.51 5.13 0.13
C CYS A 62 -7.05 3.76 0.63
N CYS A 63 -7.57 3.28 1.77
CA CYS A 63 -7.30 1.94 2.27
C CYS A 63 -8.03 0.85 1.48
N GLN A 64 -9.16 1.14 0.83
CA GLN A 64 -9.78 0.19 -0.12
C GLN A 64 -8.93 0.01 -1.38
N ASP A 65 -8.26 1.08 -1.83
CA ASP A 65 -7.35 1.05 -2.97
C ASP A 65 -5.96 0.49 -2.64
N GLN A 66 -5.65 0.25 -1.36
CA GLN A 66 -4.51 -0.56 -1.01
C GLN A 66 -4.84 -1.98 -1.44
N LEU A 67 -4.28 -2.36 -2.60
CA LEU A 67 -4.20 -3.75 -3.03
C LEU A 67 -3.94 -4.60 -1.78
N PRO A 68 -4.81 -5.58 -1.46
CA PRO A 68 -4.54 -6.50 -0.39
C PRO A 68 -3.11 -6.98 -0.58
N SER A 69 -2.37 -7.09 0.53
CA SER A 69 -1.01 -7.63 0.54
C SER A 69 -1.00 -9.10 0.06
N TYR A 70 -1.32 -9.30 -1.22
CA TYR A 70 -1.45 -10.57 -1.92
C TYR A 70 -0.11 -11.30 -1.96
N TYR A 71 0.98 -10.57 -1.72
CA TYR A 71 2.35 -11.06 -1.73
C TYR A 71 2.78 -11.74 -0.42
N LEU A 72 1.89 -11.90 0.57
CA LEU A 72 2.20 -12.68 1.78
C LEU A 72 1.86 -14.18 1.65
N GLY A 73 1.18 -14.58 0.56
CA GLY A 73 0.96 -15.99 0.26
C GLY A 73 2.22 -16.63 -0.31
N VAL A 74 2.70 -17.70 0.32
CA VAL A 74 3.68 -18.61 -0.29
C VAL A 74 2.96 -19.75 -1.00
N ASN A 75 3.54 -20.26 -2.10
CA ASN A 75 3.00 -21.44 -2.77
C ASN A 75 3.21 -22.68 -1.89
N PRO A 76 2.15 -23.39 -1.43
CA PRO A 76 2.29 -24.55 -0.58
C PRO A 76 3.05 -25.69 -1.28
N ARG A 77 3.92 -26.38 -0.54
CA ARG A 77 4.68 -27.55 -1.01
C ARG A 77 4.50 -28.72 -0.04
N GLY A 78 4.54 -29.93 -0.58
CA GLY A 78 4.56 -31.16 0.20
C GLY A 78 5.85 -31.27 1.01
N LEU A 79 5.74 -31.80 2.22
CA LEU A 79 6.87 -32.16 3.07
C LEU A 79 7.43 -33.52 2.66
N GLU A 80 6.55 -34.45 2.27
CA GLU A 80 6.90 -35.80 1.83
C GLU A 80 6.62 -36.01 0.34
N SER A 81 7.32 -36.97 -0.25
CA SER A 81 7.10 -37.37 -1.65
C SER A 81 5.66 -37.83 -1.86
N CYS A 82 5.09 -37.43 -2.99
CA CYS A 82 3.71 -37.77 -3.39
C CYS A 82 2.61 -37.17 -2.49
N GLN A 83 2.92 -36.20 -1.63
CA GLN A 83 1.94 -35.57 -0.75
C GLN A 83 1.14 -34.45 -1.46
N ILE A 84 1.83 -33.58 -2.21
CA ILE A 84 1.22 -32.46 -2.91
C ILE A 84 1.78 -32.40 -4.33
N TRP A 85 0.90 -32.55 -5.31
CA TRP A 85 1.20 -32.37 -6.72
C TRP A 85 0.63 -31.03 -7.20
N GLN A 86 1.40 -30.32 -8.00
CA GLN A 86 0.94 -29.14 -8.73
C GLN A 86 0.83 -29.49 -10.20
N MET A 87 -0.28 -29.10 -10.81
CA MET A 87 -0.54 -29.33 -12.23
C MET A 87 -0.82 -28.01 -12.92
N ASP A 88 -0.23 -27.83 -14.09
CA ASP A 88 -0.54 -26.73 -14.99
C ASP A 88 -0.47 -27.21 -16.46
N ILE A 89 -0.95 -26.38 -17.37
CA ILE A 89 -0.91 -26.64 -18.81
C ILE A 89 0.06 -25.65 -19.45
N THR A 90 1.05 -26.17 -20.17
CA THR A 90 1.96 -25.37 -20.99
C THR A 90 1.68 -25.57 -22.47
N HIS A 91 1.95 -24.52 -23.26
CA HIS A 91 1.73 -24.54 -24.70
C HIS A 91 3.05 -24.74 -25.45
N ILE A 92 3.19 -25.88 -26.13
CA ILE A 92 4.36 -26.28 -26.91
C ILE A 92 3.95 -26.33 -28.39
N ALA A 93 4.28 -25.29 -29.15
CA ALA A 93 3.79 -25.12 -30.52
C ALA A 93 4.26 -26.23 -31.46
N GLU A 94 5.41 -26.83 -31.18
CA GLU A 94 6.04 -27.93 -31.91
C GLU A 94 5.17 -29.19 -31.94
N PHE A 95 4.25 -29.36 -30.98
CA PHE A 95 3.32 -30.49 -30.94
C PHE A 95 2.05 -30.27 -31.78
N GLY A 96 1.93 -29.14 -32.49
CA GLY A 96 0.86 -28.88 -33.44
C GLY A 96 -0.51 -28.87 -32.78
N TRP A 97 -1.42 -29.73 -33.23
CA TRP A 97 -2.75 -29.87 -32.60
C TRP A 97 -2.68 -30.32 -31.13
N LYS A 98 -1.63 -31.04 -30.74
CA LYS A 98 -1.37 -31.48 -29.35
C LYS A 98 -0.53 -30.51 -28.54
N LYS A 99 -0.55 -29.23 -28.90
CA LYS A 99 0.23 -28.16 -28.29
C LYS A 99 -0.02 -27.94 -26.80
N PHE A 100 -1.14 -28.42 -26.26
CA PHE A 100 -1.45 -28.28 -24.84
C PHE A 100 -0.89 -29.48 -24.07
N ALA A 101 0.26 -29.28 -23.43
CA ALA A 101 0.88 -30.28 -22.58
C ALA A 101 0.43 -30.09 -21.14
N HIS A 102 -0.20 -31.12 -20.56
CA HIS A 102 -0.49 -31.18 -19.14
C HIS A 102 0.76 -31.60 -18.40
N VAL A 103 1.19 -30.83 -17.40
CA VAL A 103 2.39 -31.10 -16.62
C VAL A 103 2.02 -31.13 -15.15
N SER A 104 2.35 -32.23 -14.48
CA SER A 104 2.20 -32.41 -13.04
C SER A 104 3.57 -32.61 -12.40
N ILE A 105 3.85 -31.90 -11.31
CA ILE A 105 5.09 -32.01 -10.54
C ILE A 105 4.79 -32.30 -9.06
N ASP A 106 5.49 -33.27 -8.50
CA ASP A 106 5.49 -33.49 -7.06
C ASP A 106 6.32 -32.39 -6.39
N THR A 107 5.68 -31.62 -5.53
CA THR A 107 6.30 -30.41 -4.95
C THR A 107 7.37 -30.71 -3.91
N SER A 108 7.47 -31.95 -3.41
CA SER A 108 8.52 -32.38 -2.47
C SER A 108 9.72 -32.96 -3.22
N SER A 109 9.52 -34.01 -4.01
CA SER A 109 10.57 -34.77 -4.71
C SER A 109 11.03 -34.17 -6.04
N GLY A 110 10.20 -33.32 -6.66
CA GLY A 110 10.45 -32.79 -8.00
C GLY A 110 10.19 -33.79 -9.14
N ALA A 111 9.61 -34.96 -8.86
CA ALA A 111 9.20 -35.90 -9.89
C ALA A 111 8.15 -35.26 -10.82
N MET A 112 8.30 -35.41 -12.13
CA MET A 112 7.43 -34.79 -13.13
C MET A 112 6.75 -35.83 -14.02
N HIS A 113 5.50 -35.57 -14.37
CA HIS A 113 4.73 -36.29 -15.36
C HIS A 113 4.17 -35.30 -16.38
N ALA A 114 4.31 -35.59 -17.67
CA ALA A 114 3.81 -34.73 -18.73
C ALA A 114 3.09 -35.55 -19.82
N THR A 115 1.92 -35.07 -20.25
CA THR A 115 1.15 -35.66 -21.35
C THR A 115 0.73 -34.59 -22.35
N ALA A 116 0.91 -34.90 -23.64
CA ALA A 116 0.40 -34.09 -24.75
C ALA A 116 -0.72 -34.84 -25.45
N HIS A 117 -1.90 -34.23 -25.52
CA HIS A 117 -3.13 -34.85 -26.04
C HIS A 117 -3.51 -34.37 -27.42
#